data_AF-A0A2C9LVH9-F1
#
_entry.id   AF-A0A2C9LVH9-F1
#
_cell.length_a   1.000
_cell.length_b   1.000
_cell.length_c   1.000
_cell.angle_alpha   90.00
_cell.angle_beta   90.00
_cell.angle_gamma   90.00
#
_symmetry.space_group_name_H-M   'P 1'
#
loop_
_entity.id
_entity.type
_entity.pdbx_description
1 polymer ?
#
loop_
_entity_poly.entity_id
_entity_poly.type
_entity_poly.pdbx_seq_one_letter_code
_entity_poly.pdbx_strand_id
1 'polypeptide(L)'
;MFFQCEQPTVHNWPGSTESCYDDCHCEENKFFAICGQDGKTYYSPCTAGCKNILKEVYQNCTCIVGGTAVAGFCDYGCNQLYAYAIFSALGRVTGTLAIVPKIILIIRCVENRDKGFALGFQAFMTSLFGWLLGPIIIGYVIDGICTVWDVTCGTTGRCLLYDNDVFRVKLHSYCATSLACSFVVLMIACIYARCTGCLDEKDQKNNNNTKTSPPHLTSVNSDYSQQKDITVSSENNKKADGL
;
A
#
# COMPACT_ATOMS: atom_id res chain seq x y z
N MET A 1 -4.43 15.32 3.26
CA MET A 1 -5.42 16.22 2.64
C MET A 1 -4.86 17.61 2.31
N PHE A 2 -3.65 17.98 2.77
CA PHE A 2 -3.03 19.29 2.50
C PHE A 2 -2.44 19.46 1.09
N PHE A 3 -2.14 18.36 0.39
CA PHE A 3 -1.62 18.38 -0.97
C PHE A 3 -2.68 17.88 -1.94
N GLN A 4 -3.52 18.80 -2.46
CA GLN A 4 -4.53 18.49 -3.47
C GLN A 4 -4.37 19.44 -4.67
N CYS A 5 -4.58 18.89 -5.86
CA CYS A 5 -4.87 19.66 -7.06
C CYS A 5 -6.39 19.67 -7.22
N GLU A 6 -6.94 20.81 -7.60
CA GLU A 6 -8.34 20.87 -8.01
C GLU A 6 -8.52 20.11 -9.33
N GLN A 7 -9.64 19.37 -9.45
CA GLN A 7 -9.93 18.58 -10.63
C GLN A 7 -10.17 19.51 -11.84
N PRO A 8 -9.52 19.24 -12.99
CA PRO A 8 -9.80 20.00 -14.20
C PRO A 8 -11.24 19.78 -14.66
N THR A 9 -11.99 20.86 -14.81
CA THR A 9 -13.36 20.83 -15.33
C THR A 9 -13.34 20.82 -16.86
N VAL A 10 -14.09 19.89 -17.45
CA VAL A 10 -14.27 19.81 -18.91
C VAL A 10 -15.60 20.46 -19.28
N HIS A 11 -15.55 21.47 -20.14
CA HIS A 11 -16.72 22.21 -20.62
C HIS A 11 -17.31 21.59 -21.90
N ASN A 12 -18.60 21.84 -22.12
CA ASN A 12 -19.39 21.37 -23.27
C ASN A 12 -19.32 19.85 -23.49
N TRP A 13 -19.57 19.11 -22.41
CA TRP A 13 -19.75 17.67 -22.44
C TRP A 13 -21.08 17.28 -23.12
N PRO A 14 -21.16 16.16 -23.87
CA PRO A 14 -22.41 15.66 -24.45
C PRO A 14 -23.53 15.52 -23.39
N GLY A 15 -24.65 16.23 -23.55
CA GLY A 15 -25.75 16.26 -22.58
C GLY A 15 -25.72 17.41 -21.57
N SER A 16 -24.80 18.37 -21.70
CA SER A 16 -24.86 19.64 -20.95
C SER A 16 -25.91 20.61 -21.54
N THR A 17 -26.58 21.38 -20.68
CA THR A 17 -27.73 22.24 -21.03
C THR A 17 -27.37 23.59 -21.65
N GLU A 18 -26.08 23.90 -21.79
CA GLU A 18 -25.57 25.13 -22.39
C GLU A 18 -24.82 24.83 -23.69
N SER A 19 -25.55 24.59 -24.78
CA SER A 19 -24.94 24.44 -26.11
C SER A 19 -24.80 25.80 -26.79
N CYS A 20 -23.55 26.26 -26.90
CA CYS A 20 -23.13 27.44 -27.69
C CYS A 20 -22.66 27.06 -29.10
N TYR A 21 -22.77 25.77 -29.46
CA TYR A 21 -22.45 25.24 -30.77
C TYR A 21 -23.75 24.86 -31.48
N ASP A 22 -23.82 25.17 -32.78
CA ASP A 22 -24.92 24.70 -33.62
C ASP A 22 -24.82 23.17 -33.71
N ASP A 23 -25.94 22.47 -33.57
CA ASP A 23 -26.09 21.00 -33.43
C ASP A 23 -25.57 20.19 -34.65
N CYS A 24 -24.27 20.30 -34.91
CA CYS A 24 -23.59 19.79 -36.08
C CYS A 24 -23.21 18.32 -35.87
N HIS A 25 -24.18 17.44 -35.58
CA HIS A 25 -23.97 15.97 -35.50
C HIS A 25 -22.60 15.58 -34.92
N CYS A 26 -22.18 16.21 -33.82
CA CYS A 26 -20.89 15.93 -33.23
C CYS A 26 -20.92 14.49 -32.74
N GLU A 27 -19.90 13.71 -33.10
CA GLU A 27 -19.79 12.34 -32.60
C GLU A 27 -19.60 12.38 -31.09
N GLU A 28 -20.67 12.12 -30.33
CA GLU A 28 -20.71 12.27 -28.86
C GLU A 28 -19.62 11.45 -28.16
N ASN A 29 -19.19 10.35 -28.79
CA ASN A 29 -18.21 9.42 -28.25
C ASN A 29 -16.74 9.80 -28.50
N LYS A 30 -16.47 10.92 -29.19
CA LYS A 30 -15.12 11.31 -29.56
C LYS A 30 -14.57 12.42 -28.67
N PHE A 31 -13.99 12.02 -27.54
CA PHE A 31 -13.27 12.93 -26.66
C PHE A 31 -11.94 13.37 -27.28
N PHE A 32 -11.75 14.68 -27.41
CA PHE A 32 -10.49 15.27 -27.87
C PHE A 32 -10.30 16.62 -27.17
N ALA A 33 -9.65 16.61 -26.02
CA ALA A 33 -9.46 17.81 -25.22
C ALA A 33 -8.77 18.93 -26.02
N ILE A 34 -9.32 20.13 -25.95
CA ILE A 34 -8.70 21.36 -26.44
C ILE A 34 -8.68 22.43 -25.35
N CYS A 35 -7.64 23.25 -25.36
CA CYS A 35 -7.50 24.40 -24.48
C CYS A 35 -7.91 25.66 -25.25
N GLY A 36 -8.98 26.30 -24.80
CA GLY A 36 -9.42 27.58 -25.33
C GLY A 36 -8.48 28.71 -24.92
N GLN A 37 -8.48 29.79 -25.71
CA GLN A 37 -7.77 31.03 -25.36
C GLN A 37 -8.28 31.65 -24.04
N ASP A 38 -9.48 31.28 -23.62
CA ASP A 38 -10.09 31.64 -22.33
C ASP A 38 -9.54 30.85 -21.13
N GLY A 39 -8.60 29.94 -21.35
CA GLY A 39 -7.99 29.12 -20.31
C GLY A 39 -8.87 27.96 -19.82
N LYS A 40 -9.95 27.66 -20.54
CA LYS A 40 -10.87 26.55 -20.22
C LYS A 40 -10.65 25.37 -21.17
N THR A 41 -10.79 24.18 -20.63
CA THR A 41 -10.72 22.95 -21.43
C THR A 41 -12.10 22.52 -21.89
N TYR A 42 -12.22 22.23 -23.18
CA TYR A 42 -13.47 21.78 -23.80
C TYR A 42 -13.36 20.31 -24.23
N TYR A 43 -14.50 19.62 -24.25
CA TYR A 43 -14.60 18.19 -24.55
C TYR A 43 -14.04 17.81 -25.95
N SER A 44 -14.36 18.62 -26.96
CA SER A 44 -13.91 18.43 -28.34
C SER A 44 -13.91 19.76 -29.12
N PRO A 45 -13.19 19.85 -30.26
CA PRO A 45 -13.30 21.01 -31.15
C PRO A 45 -14.71 21.22 -31.69
N CYS A 46 -15.46 20.14 -31.90
CA CYS A 46 -16.82 20.17 -32.43
C CYS A 46 -17.80 20.76 -31.40
N THR A 47 -17.75 20.27 -30.15
CA THR A 47 -18.57 20.78 -29.05
C THR A 47 -18.13 22.16 -28.55
N ALA A 48 -16.96 22.63 -28.98
CA ALA A 48 -16.53 24.02 -28.84
C ALA A 48 -16.93 24.93 -30.02
N GLY A 49 -17.58 24.36 -31.05
CA GLY A 49 -18.05 25.09 -32.23
C GLY A 49 -16.96 25.57 -33.18
N CYS A 50 -15.77 24.95 -33.17
CA CYS A 50 -14.65 25.34 -34.03
C CYS A 50 -14.88 24.91 -35.48
N LYS A 51 -14.68 25.82 -36.44
CA LYS A 51 -14.95 25.57 -37.88
C LYS A 51 -13.71 25.39 -38.74
N ASN A 52 -12.56 25.90 -38.31
CA ASN A 52 -11.33 25.89 -39.10
C ASN A 52 -10.13 25.44 -38.26
N ILE A 53 -9.12 24.90 -38.93
CA ILE A 53 -7.83 24.54 -38.31
C ILE A 53 -6.73 25.18 -39.16
N LEU A 54 -5.90 26.02 -38.53
CA LEU A 54 -4.78 26.68 -39.20
C LEU A 54 -3.52 26.52 -38.33
N LYS A 55 -2.47 25.90 -38.88
CA LYS A 55 -1.20 25.67 -38.16
C LYS A 55 -1.41 25.05 -36.77
N GLU A 56 -2.21 23.99 -36.69
CA GLU A 56 -2.53 23.25 -35.44
C GLU A 56 -3.34 24.05 -34.40
N VAL A 57 -3.83 25.24 -34.77
CA VAL A 57 -4.74 26.04 -33.94
C VAL A 57 -6.16 25.94 -34.50
N TYR A 58 -7.11 25.57 -33.65
CA TYR A 58 -8.53 25.60 -33.96
C TYR A 58 -9.02 27.05 -33.93
N GLN A 59 -9.78 27.45 -34.94
CA GLN A 59 -10.25 28.82 -35.15
C GLN A 59 -11.76 28.87 -35.38
N ASN A 60 -12.32 30.05 -35.12
CA ASN A 60 -13.74 30.33 -35.26
C ASN A 60 -14.57 29.38 -34.38
N CYS A 61 -14.18 29.27 -33.10
CA CYS A 61 -14.87 28.50 -32.08
C CYS A 61 -15.93 29.39 -31.41
N THR A 62 -17.22 29.09 -31.58
CA THR A 62 -18.32 29.91 -31.06
C THR A 62 -18.43 29.91 -29.54
N CYS A 63 -18.00 28.81 -28.91
CA CYS A 63 -18.08 28.62 -27.47
C CYS A 63 -16.92 29.24 -26.68
N ILE A 64 -15.86 29.67 -27.36
CA ILE A 64 -14.61 30.07 -26.73
C ILE A 64 -14.44 31.58 -26.86
N VAL A 65 -14.22 32.26 -25.73
CA VAL A 65 -13.90 33.69 -25.75
C VAL A 65 -12.53 33.89 -26.40
N GLY A 66 -12.47 34.65 -27.50
CA GLY A 66 -11.29 34.79 -28.36
C GLY A 66 -11.30 33.88 -29.59
N GLY A 67 -12.22 32.92 -29.66
CA GLY A 67 -12.52 32.14 -30.86
C GLY A 67 -11.40 31.22 -31.35
N THR A 68 -10.37 30.99 -30.53
CA THR A 68 -9.23 30.11 -30.86
C THR A 68 -8.93 29.12 -29.74
N ALA A 69 -8.42 27.95 -30.11
CA ALA A 69 -8.02 26.90 -29.18
C ALA A 69 -6.84 26.08 -29.72
N VAL A 70 -6.11 25.43 -28.83
CA VAL A 70 -5.02 24.50 -29.15
C VAL A 70 -5.35 23.09 -28.65
N ALA A 71 -4.76 22.08 -29.27
CA ALA A 71 -4.94 20.70 -28.82
C ALA A 71 -4.35 20.47 -27.41
N GLY A 72 -5.05 19.69 -26.59
CA GLY A 72 -4.63 19.33 -25.23
C GLY A 72 -5.45 20.00 -24.13
N PHE A 73 -5.11 19.68 -22.88
CA PHE A 73 -5.70 20.31 -21.70
C PHE A 73 -5.03 21.66 -21.44
N CYS A 74 -5.78 22.63 -20.91
CA CYS A 74 -5.17 23.84 -20.37
C CYS A 74 -4.27 23.53 -19.18
N ASP A 75 -3.27 24.38 -18.95
CA ASP A 75 -2.47 24.33 -17.73
C ASP A 75 -3.24 25.03 -16.60
N TYR A 76 -3.55 24.27 -15.55
CA TYR A 76 -4.24 24.76 -14.35
C TYR A 76 -3.27 25.06 -13.20
N GLY A 77 -1.94 24.93 -13.43
CA GLY A 77 -0.92 25.37 -12.49
C GLY A 77 -0.88 24.61 -11.17
N CYS A 78 -0.85 23.26 -11.19
CA CYS A 78 -0.78 22.48 -9.95
C CYS A 78 0.64 22.16 -9.45
N ASN A 79 1.30 23.14 -8.80
CA ASN A 79 2.59 22.91 -8.16
C ASN A 79 2.54 21.96 -6.95
N GLN A 80 1.36 21.81 -6.34
CA GLN A 80 1.16 20.95 -5.17
C GLN A 80 1.27 19.45 -5.50
N LEU A 81 1.18 19.09 -6.79
CA LEU A 81 1.38 17.72 -7.27
C LEU A 81 2.78 17.20 -6.94
N TYR A 82 3.81 18.03 -7.12
CA TYR A 82 5.20 17.64 -6.84
C TYR A 82 5.42 17.34 -5.37
N ALA A 83 4.91 18.21 -4.49
CA ALA A 83 4.98 17.99 -3.05
C ALA A 83 4.22 16.72 -2.65
N TYR A 84 3.00 16.51 -3.16
CA TYR A 84 2.24 15.27 -2.97
C TYR A 84 3.03 14.04 -3.39
N ALA A 85 3.65 14.07 -4.58
CA ALA A 85 4.43 12.95 -5.11
C ALA A 85 5.65 12.63 -4.23
N ILE A 86 6.38 13.67 -3.78
CA ILE A 86 7.53 13.52 -2.88
C ILE A 86 7.11 12.91 -1.54
N PHE A 87 6.10 13.48 -0.87
CA PHE A 87 5.65 12.95 0.43
C PHE A 87 5.10 11.53 0.31
N SER A 88 4.36 11.24 -0.76
CA SER A 88 3.86 9.89 -1.03
C SER A 88 5.02 8.92 -1.24
N ALA A 89 6.04 9.29 -2.03
CA ALA A 89 7.20 8.46 -2.28
C ALA A 89 8.01 8.21 -0.99
N LEU A 90 8.26 9.23 -0.18
CA LEU A 90 8.93 9.09 1.12
C LEU A 90 8.16 8.16 2.06
N GLY A 91 6.82 8.26 2.08
CA GLY A 91 5.96 7.32 2.82
C GLY A 91 6.11 5.88 2.34
N ARG A 92 6.29 5.64 1.04
CA ARG A 92 6.56 4.28 0.52
C ARG A 92 7.96 3.79 0.86
N VAL A 93 8.97 4.65 0.75
CA VAL A 93 10.35 4.31 1.11
C VAL A 93 10.42 3.85 2.57
N THR A 94 9.85 4.62 3.49
CA THR A 94 9.80 4.23 4.92
C THR A 94 9.11 2.88 5.13
N GLY A 95 8.01 2.61 4.43
CA GLY A 95 7.35 1.29 4.46
C GLY A 95 8.24 0.15 3.95
N THR A 96 9.00 0.36 2.88
CA THR A 96 9.92 -0.66 2.34
C THR A 96 11.13 -0.91 3.24
N LEU A 97 11.62 0.11 3.95
CA LEU A 97 12.71 -0.06 4.91
C LEU A 97 12.33 -0.99 6.06
N ALA A 98 11.04 -1.09 6.40
CA ALA A 98 10.53 -2.02 7.42
C ALA A 98 10.56 -3.50 7.00
N ILE A 99 10.85 -3.82 5.72
CA ILE A 99 10.91 -5.21 5.23
C ILE A 99 12.02 -5.99 5.94
N VAL A 100 13.22 -5.41 6.10
CA VAL A 100 14.36 -6.10 6.71
C VAL A 100 14.13 -6.40 8.20
N PRO A 101 13.70 -5.43 9.04
CA PRO A 101 13.31 -5.71 10.43
C PRO A 101 12.24 -6.81 10.54
N LYS A 102 11.25 -6.83 9.63
CA LYS A 102 10.21 -7.87 9.61
C LYS A 102 10.81 -9.28 9.42
N ILE A 103 11.73 -9.43 8.48
CA ILE A 103 12.40 -10.71 8.22
C ILE A 103 13.24 -11.13 9.43
N ILE A 104 13.97 -10.20 10.06
CA ILE A 104 14.76 -10.48 11.26
C ILE A 104 13.88 -11.00 12.40
N LEU A 105 12.72 -10.38 12.63
CA LEU A 105 11.77 -10.82 13.65
C LEU A 105 11.30 -12.26 13.41
N ILE A 106 10.94 -12.60 12.18
CA ILE A 106 10.49 -13.96 11.82
C ILE A 106 11.58 -14.99 12.12
N ILE A 107 12.83 -14.72 11.75
CA ILE A 107 13.97 -15.62 12.02
C ILE A 107 14.21 -15.80 13.53
N ARG A 108 13.92 -14.80 14.35
CA ARG A 108 14.08 -14.87 15.82
C ARG A 108 12.92 -15.59 16.51
N CYS A 109 11.74 -15.62 15.90
CA CYS A 109 10.55 -16.25 16.47
C CYS A 109 10.45 -17.76 16.20
N VAL A 110 11.17 -18.25 15.18
CA VAL A 110 11.04 -19.63 14.69
C VAL A 110 12.29 -20.45 15.02
N GLU A 111 12.11 -21.74 15.34
CA GLU A 111 13.21 -22.67 15.62
C GLU A 111 14.13 -22.83 14.38
N ASN A 112 15.42 -23.11 14.61
CA ASN A 112 16.42 -23.20 13.54
C ASN A 112 16.04 -24.13 12.38
N ARG A 113 15.33 -25.23 12.67
CA ARG A 113 14.87 -26.20 11.67
C ARG A 113 13.79 -25.65 10.73
N ASP A 114 12.95 -24.73 11.22
CA ASP A 114 11.73 -24.30 10.50
C ASP A 114 11.89 -22.91 9.84
N LYS A 115 13.06 -22.27 9.98
CA LYS A 115 13.36 -20.95 9.40
C LYS A 115 13.14 -20.89 7.89
N GLY A 116 13.62 -21.91 7.17
CA GLY A 116 13.48 -21.98 5.72
C GLY A 116 12.02 -22.05 5.29
N PHE A 117 11.22 -22.86 5.99
CA PHE A 117 9.78 -22.98 5.74
C PHE A 117 9.06 -21.64 5.99
N ALA A 118 9.33 -20.98 7.12
CA ALA A 118 8.69 -19.71 7.46
C ALA A 118 8.98 -18.60 6.44
N LEU A 119 10.24 -18.46 6.02
CA LEU A 119 10.63 -17.48 5.01
C LEU A 119 10.05 -17.81 3.62
N GLY A 120 10.04 -19.09 3.23
CA GLY A 120 9.43 -19.55 1.99
C GLY A 120 7.92 -19.27 1.96
N PHE A 121 7.22 -19.55 3.05
CA PHE A 121 5.80 -19.27 3.18
C PHE A 121 5.49 -17.77 3.12
N GLN A 122 6.26 -16.93 3.82
CA GLN A 122 6.14 -15.47 3.74
C GLN A 122 6.33 -14.97 2.30
N ALA A 123 7.35 -15.46 1.61
CA ALA A 123 7.64 -15.07 0.23
C ALA A 123 6.49 -15.49 -0.71
N PHE A 124 5.99 -16.72 -0.57
CA PHE A 124 4.85 -17.23 -1.34
C PHE A 124 3.59 -16.37 -1.14
N MET A 125 3.22 -16.08 0.11
CA MET A 125 2.07 -15.22 0.42
C MET A 125 2.25 -13.79 -0.12
N THR A 126 3.45 -13.23 0.00
CA THR A 126 3.76 -11.89 -0.53
C THR A 126 3.63 -11.86 -2.06
N SER A 127 4.07 -12.91 -2.75
CA SER A 127 3.93 -13.03 -4.20
C SER A 127 2.51 -13.21 -4.66
N LEU A 128 1.73 -14.03 -3.96
CA LEU A 128 0.32 -14.23 -4.29
C LEU A 128 -0.49 -12.93 -4.14
N PHE A 129 -0.44 -12.28 -2.97
CA PHE A 129 -1.30 -11.13 -2.70
C PHE A 129 -0.72 -9.80 -3.18
N GLY A 130 0.61 -9.64 -3.13
CA GLY A 130 1.27 -8.41 -3.54
C GLY A 130 1.50 -8.35 -5.04
N TRP A 131 2.27 -9.30 -5.57
CA TRP A 131 2.72 -9.24 -6.96
C TRP A 131 1.67 -9.71 -7.97
N LEU A 132 0.92 -10.77 -7.64
CA LEU A 132 -0.07 -11.33 -8.57
C LEU A 132 -1.43 -10.62 -8.45
N LEU A 133 -2.00 -10.57 -7.25
CA LEU A 133 -3.35 -10.00 -7.06
C LEU A 133 -3.35 -8.46 -6.99
N GLY A 134 -2.24 -7.84 -6.57
CA GLY A 134 -2.13 -6.39 -6.44
C GLY A 134 -2.45 -5.63 -7.74
N PRO A 135 -1.79 -5.94 -8.88
CA PRO A 135 -2.07 -5.28 -10.15
C PRO A 135 -3.50 -5.46 -10.64
N ILE A 136 -4.13 -6.63 -10.40
CA ILE A 136 -5.51 -6.92 -10.81
C ILE A 136 -6.48 -6.02 -10.03
N ILE A 137 -6.33 -5.95 -8.70
CA ILE A 137 -7.18 -5.12 -7.85
C ILE A 137 -7.01 -3.64 -8.18
N ILE A 138 -5.76 -3.18 -8.35
CA ILE A 138 -5.48 -1.79 -8.69
C ILE A 138 -6.04 -1.45 -10.07
N GLY A 139 -5.94 -2.37 -11.05
CA GLY A 139 -6.56 -2.21 -12.37
C GLY A 139 -8.06 -1.98 -12.27
N TYR A 140 -8.78 -2.83 -11.54
CA TYR A 140 -10.21 -2.66 -11.31
C TYR A 140 -10.56 -1.33 -10.62
N VAL A 141 -9.75 -0.89 -9.66
CA VAL A 141 -9.93 0.41 -8.99
C VAL A 141 -9.73 1.57 -9.97
N ILE A 142 -8.72 1.49 -10.84
CA ILE A 142 -8.44 2.52 -11.87
C ILE A 142 -9.59 2.57 -12.89
N ASP A 143 -10.08 1.42 -13.34
CA ASP A 143 -11.20 1.38 -14.28
C ASP A 143 -12.47 1.96 -13.64
N GLY A 144 -12.70 1.71 -12.35
CA GLY A 144 -13.87 2.21 -11.63
C GLY A 144 -13.91 3.71 -11.35
N ILE A 145 -12.82 4.44 -11.60
CA ILE A 145 -12.76 5.91 -11.47
C ILE A 145 -12.75 6.63 -12.82
N CYS A 146 -12.93 5.88 -13.91
CA CYS A 146 -12.99 6.45 -15.24
C CYS A 146 -14.22 7.35 -15.39
N THR A 147 -14.02 8.59 -15.82
CA THR A 147 -15.11 9.51 -16.14
C THR A 147 -15.46 9.47 -17.62
N VAL A 148 -14.47 9.20 -18.48
CA VAL A 148 -14.62 9.22 -19.94
C VAL A 148 -13.98 8.00 -20.55
N TRP A 149 -14.81 7.14 -21.13
CA TRP A 149 -14.36 5.94 -21.83
C TRP A 149 -14.13 6.22 -23.32
N ASP A 150 -13.06 5.65 -23.86
CA ASP A 150 -12.85 5.56 -25.31
C ASP A 150 -13.85 4.54 -25.87
N VAL A 151 -14.66 4.92 -26.85
CA VAL A 151 -15.60 4.01 -27.50
C VAL A 151 -15.29 3.97 -28.98
N THR A 152 -14.75 2.85 -29.43
CA THR A 152 -14.45 2.60 -30.85
C THR A 152 -15.30 1.44 -31.33
N CYS A 153 -16.04 1.65 -32.43
CA CYS A 153 -16.92 0.62 -33.02
C CYS A 153 -17.95 0.02 -32.04
N GLY A 154 -18.47 0.81 -31.10
CA GLY A 154 -19.44 0.36 -30.09
C GLY A 154 -18.85 -0.48 -28.96
N THR A 155 -17.52 -0.65 -28.91
CA THR A 155 -16.82 -1.33 -27.83
C THR A 155 -16.08 -0.32 -26.95
N THR A 156 -16.19 -0.51 -25.63
CA THR A 156 -15.46 0.29 -24.64
C THR A 156 -13.99 -0.14 -24.62
N GLY A 157 -13.10 0.83 -24.85
CA GLY A 157 -11.66 0.66 -24.85
C GLY A 157 -11.02 1.21 -23.56
N ARG A 158 -9.94 1.97 -23.72
CA ARG A 158 -9.21 2.59 -22.60
C ARG A 158 -10.00 3.76 -22.00
N CYS A 159 -9.69 4.09 -20.75
CA CYS A 159 -10.18 5.33 -20.18
C CYS A 159 -9.35 6.54 -20.64
N LEU A 160 -10.02 7.62 -21.03
CA LEU A 160 -9.42 8.84 -21.56
C LEU A 160 -9.30 9.95 -20.51
N LEU A 161 -10.18 9.97 -19.52
CA LEU A 161 -10.15 10.92 -18.42
C LEU A 161 -10.54 10.24 -17.11
N TYR A 162 -9.77 10.53 -16.07
CA TYR A 162 -9.93 9.96 -14.74
C TYR A 162 -10.29 11.06 -13.74
N ASP A 163 -11.12 10.72 -12.76
CA ASP A 163 -11.37 11.61 -11.62
C ASP A 163 -10.18 11.55 -10.64
N ASN A 164 -9.45 12.66 -10.51
CA ASN A 164 -8.22 12.70 -9.72
C ASN A 164 -8.49 12.68 -8.20
N ASP A 165 -9.65 13.21 -7.77
CA ASP A 165 -10.00 13.27 -6.36
C ASP A 165 -10.43 11.89 -5.85
N VAL A 166 -11.28 11.21 -6.61
CA VAL A 166 -11.67 9.83 -6.32
C VAL A 166 -10.47 8.91 -6.46
N PHE A 167 -9.60 9.10 -7.47
CA PHE A 167 -8.38 8.31 -7.62
C PHE A 167 -7.51 8.36 -6.36
N ARG A 168 -7.22 9.58 -5.87
CA ARG A 168 -6.38 9.80 -4.70
C ARG A 168 -6.95 9.11 -3.47
N VAL A 169 -8.25 9.28 -3.23
CA VAL A 169 -8.94 8.68 -2.07
C VAL A 169 -8.94 7.16 -2.18
N LYS A 170 -9.29 6.60 -3.33
CA LYS A 170 -9.32 5.14 -3.54
C LYS A 170 -7.94 4.53 -3.34
N LEU A 171 -6.89 5.12 -3.93
CA LEU A 171 -5.51 4.62 -3.80
C LEU A 171 -5.01 4.65 -2.34
N HIS A 172 -5.28 5.74 -1.61
CA HIS A 172 -4.92 5.85 -0.19
C HIS A 172 -5.74 4.92 0.69
N SER A 173 -7.04 4.79 0.41
CA SER A 173 -7.94 3.90 1.15
C SER A 173 -7.53 2.44 1.00
N TYR A 174 -7.07 2.01 -0.17
CA TYR A 174 -6.53 0.66 -0.40
C TYR A 174 -5.32 0.40 0.52
N CYS A 175 -4.39 1.36 0.58
CA CYS A 175 -3.21 1.22 1.42
C CYS A 175 -3.56 1.23 2.91
N ALA A 176 -4.42 2.14 3.34
CA ALA A 176 -4.91 2.20 4.72
C ALA A 176 -5.62 0.91 5.13
N THR A 177 -6.46 0.35 4.24
CA THR A 177 -7.17 -0.92 4.49
C THR A 177 -6.20 -2.09 4.60
N SER A 178 -5.21 -2.18 3.69
CA SER A 178 -4.19 -3.24 3.76
C SER A 178 -3.37 -3.21 5.05
N LEU A 179 -3.06 -2.00 5.55
CA LEU A 179 -2.38 -1.79 6.82
C LEU A 179 -3.28 -2.17 8.00
N ALA A 180 -4.54 -1.75 7.97
CA ALA A 180 -5.53 -2.08 9.00
C ALA A 180 -5.76 -3.59 9.10
N CYS A 181 -5.93 -4.30 7.97
CA CYS A 181 -6.04 -5.76 7.95
C CYS A 181 -4.79 -6.42 8.54
N SER A 182 -3.59 -5.95 8.18
CA SER A 182 -2.34 -6.45 8.74
C SER A 182 -2.27 -6.25 10.25
N PHE A 183 -2.66 -5.08 10.75
CA PHE A 183 -2.72 -4.78 12.17
C PHE A 183 -3.72 -5.68 12.90
N VAL A 184 -4.92 -5.91 12.34
CA VAL A 184 -5.93 -6.80 12.92
C VAL A 184 -5.43 -8.23 13.03
N VAL A 185 -4.77 -8.76 11.98
CA VAL A 185 -4.18 -10.11 12.02
C VAL A 185 -3.10 -10.22 13.10
N LEU A 186 -2.23 -9.21 13.20
CA LEU A 186 -1.21 -9.17 14.26
C LEU A 186 -1.84 -9.09 15.66
N MET A 187 -2.90 -8.30 15.83
CA MET A 187 -3.63 -8.21 17.10
C MET A 187 -4.26 -9.56 17.49
N ILE A 188 -4.91 -10.25 16.56
CA ILE A 188 -5.48 -11.58 16.80
C ILE A 188 -4.38 -12.58 17.17
N ALA A 189 -3.26 -12.58 16.43
CA ALA A 189 -2.12 -13.45 16.72
C ALA A 189 -1.52 -13.18 18.11
N CYS A 190 -1.39 -11.90 18.50
CA CYS A 190 -0.94 -11.51 19.84
C CYS A 190 -1.91 -11.99 20.93
N ILE A 191 -3.22 -11.82 20.73
CA ILE A 191 -4.23 -12.30 21.68
C ILE A 191 -4.14 -13.82 21.82
N TYR A 192 -4.07 -14.54 20.69
CA TYR A 192 -3.94 -16.00 20.70
C TYR A 192 -2.68 -16.44 21.46
N ALA A 193 -1.52 -15.84 21.18
CA ALA A 193 -0.25 -16.18 21.83
C ALA A 193 -0.25 -15.89 23.34
N ARG A 194 -1.01 -14.88 23.79
CA ARG A 194 -1.24 -14.61 25.22
C ARG A 194 -2.17 -15.65 25.82
N CYS A 195 -3.28 -15.97 25.17
CA CYS A 195 -4.24 -16.97 25.65
C CYS A 195 -3.63 -18.38 25.78
N THR A 196 -2.68 -18.74 24.91
CA THR A 196 -1.99 -20.04 24.98
C THR A 196 -0.77 -20.04 25.91
N GLY A 197 -0.49 -18.94 26.63
CA GLY A 197 0.64 -18.84 27.57
C GLY A 197 2.03 -18.86 26.91
N CYS A 198 2.12 -18.83 25.58
CA CYS A 198 3.40 -18.96 24.86
C CYS A 198 4.36 -17.78 25.11
N LEU A 199 3.81 -16.60 25.44
CA LEU A 199 4.62 -15.43 25.79
C LEU A 199 5.05 -15.47 27.27
N ASP A 200 4.18 -15.91 28.17
CA ASP A 200 4.44 -15.94 29.61
C ASP A 200 5.52 -16.97 29.99
N GLU A 201 5.55 -18.13 29.31
CA GLU A 201 6.58 -19.15 29.53
C GLU A 201 7.98 -18.66 29.15
N LYS A 202 8.09 -17.88 28.06
CA LYS A 202 9.37 -17.29 27.63
C LYS A 202 9.82 -16.17 28.55
N ASP A 203 8.90 -15.34 29.04
CA ASP A 203 9.20 -14.28 30.00
C ASP A 203 9.66 -14.85 31.35
N GLN A 204 9.05 -15.93 31.85
CA GLN A 204 9.50 -16.61 33.06
C GLN A 204 10.87 -17.29 32.88
N LYS A 205 11.12 -17.96 31.76
CA LYS A 205 12.43 -18.58 31.47
C LYS A 205 13.55 -17.53 31.35
N ASN A 206 13.27 -16.37 30.73
CA ASN A 206 14.21 -15.26 30.69
C ASN A 206 14.45 -14.62 32.06
N ASN A 207 13.41 -14.43 32.88
CA ASN A 207 13.56 -13.93 34.25
C ASN A 207 14.35 -14.90 35.16
N ASN A 208 14.14 -16.21 35.01
CA ASN A 208 14.85 -17.23 35.78
C ASN A 208 16.33 -17.36 35.34
N ASN A 209 16.62 -17.23 34.05
CA ASN A 209 18.00 -17.19 33.55
C ASN A 209 18.75 -15.92 33.99
N THR A 210 18.04 -14.78 34.08
CA THR A 210 18.63 -13.52 34.57
C THR A 210 18.95 -13.58 36.07
N LYS A 211 18.25 -14.42 36.84
CA LYS A 211 18.55 -14.68 38.26
C LYS A 211 19.69 -15.70 38.48
N THR A 212 20.20 -16.35 37.42
CA THR A 212 21.17 -17.45 37.54
C THR A 212 22.48 -17.18 36.77
N SER A 213 23.07 -15.99 36.94
CA SER A 213 24.47 -15.70 36.56
C SER A 213 25.19 -15.10 37.78
N PRO A 214 26.21 -15.75 38.36
CA PRO A 214 26.81 -15.30 39.62
C PRO A 214 27.84 -14.16 39.42
N PRO A 215 28.10 -13.35 40.46
CA PRO A 215 29.06 -12.25 40.42
C PRO A 215 30.50 -12.77 40.46
N HIS A 216 31.39 -12.12 39.70
CA HIS A 216 32.83 -12.38 39.74
C HIS A 216 33.50 -11.50 40.80
N LEU A 217 34.18 -12.15 41.77
CA LEU A 217 35.13 -11.64 42.78
C LEU A 217 34.52 -10.73 43.88
N THR A 218 34.69 -10.94 45.19
CA THR A 218 35.81 -11.50 45.98
C THR A 218 35.35 -11.99 47.37
N SER A 219 36.10 -12.95 47.91
CA SER A 219 36.54 -13.08 49.32
C SER A 219 35.83 -14.04 50.31
N VAL A 220 36.71 -14.89 50.88
CA VAL A 220 36.76 -15.50 52.22
C VAL A 220 35.95 -16.77 52.53
N ASN A 221 36.71 -17.77 52.99
CA ASN A 221 36.39 -19.11 53.48
C ASN A 221 35.41 -19.18 54.68
N SER A 222 34.68 -20.29 54.79
CA SER A 222 34.60 -21.07 56.04
C SER A 222 34.16 -22.50 55.78
N ASP A 223 34.92 -23.41 56.38
CA ASP A 223 34.68 -24.84 56.55
C ASP A 223 33.32 -25.16 57.22
N TYR A 224 33.02 -26.47 57.24
CA TYR A 224 32.20 -27.23 58.20
C TYR A 224 30.83 -27.78 57.74
N SER A 225 30.89 -29.04 57.27
CA SER A 225 30.30 -30.25 57.89
C SER A 225 28.77 -30.40 58.10
N GLN A 226 28.38 -31.69 57.99
CA GLN A 226 27.16 -32.38 58.44
C GLN A 226 26.04 -32.44 57.39
N GLN A 227 25.90 -33.52 56.61
CA GLN A 227 25.62 -34.91 57.05
C GLN A 227 24.54 -34.96 58.14
N LYS A 228 23.32 -35.28 57.72
CA LYS A 228 22.36 -36.16 58.40
C LYS A 228 21.16 -36.32 57.48
N ASP A 229 20.52 -37.46 57.29
CA ASP A 229 20.80 -38.87 57.51
C ASP A 229 19.44 -39.58 57.28
N ILE A 230 19.48 -40.82 56.80
CA ILE A 230 18.62 -41.95 57.26
C ILE A 230 17.13 -41.86 56.86
N THR A 231 16.49 -42.82 56.19
CA THR A 231 16.70 -44.24 55.84
C THR A 231 15.57 -44.61 54.86
N VAL A 232 15.68 -45.61 54.00
CA VAL A 232 15.28 -47.02 54.20
C VAL A 232 15.47 -47.66 52.81
N SER A 233 15.95 -48.88 52.55
CA SER A 233 16.78 -49.91 53.17
C SER A 233 16.95 -50.98 52.08
N SER A 234 18.07 -51.71 52.11
CA SER A 234 18.38 -52.97 51.38
C SER A 234 18.40 -52.90 49.85
N GLU A 235 19.48 -53.21 49.16
CA GLU A 235 20.20 -54.49 49.28
C GLU A 235 21.72 -54.33 49.46
N ASN A 236 22.23 -54.99 50.50
CA ASN A 236 23.63 -55.25 50.75
C ASN A 236 24.12 -56.41 49.87
N ASN A 237 25.16 -56.14 49.08
CA ASN A 237 26.51 -56.71 49.23
C ASN A 237 26.70 -58.24 49.16
N LYS A 238 27.51 -58.67 48.19
CA LYS A 238 28.47 -59.79 48.20
C LYS A 238 29.19 -59.77 46.85
N LYS A 239 30.50 -59.96 46.69
CA LYS A 239 31.62 -60.29 47.57
C LYS A 239 32.89 -60.14 46.69
N ALA A 240 34.00 -59.85 47.33
CA ALA A 240 35.32 -59.73 46.73
C ALA A 240 35.93 -61.07 46.24
N ASP A 241 36.96 -60.91 45.41
CA ASP A 241 38.16 -61.75 45.19
C ASP A 241 38.10 -63.04 44.36
N GLY A 242 39.03 -63.14 43.40
CA GLY A 242 39.76 -64.38 43.12
C GLY A 242 39.95 -64.78 41.65
N LEU A 243 41.19 -64.61 41.17
CA LEU A 243 41.83 -65.10 39.93
C LEU A 243 41.47 -64.43 38.59
#